data_AF-Q2MV93-F1
#
_entry.id   AF-Q2MV93-F1
#
_cell.length_a   1.000
_cell.length_b   1.000
_cell.length_c   1.000
_cell.angle_alpha   90.00
_cell.angle_beta   90.00
_cell.angle_gamma   90.00
#
_symmetry.space_group_name_H-M   'P 1'
#
loop_
_entity.id
_entity.type
_entity.pdbx_description
1 polymer ?
#
loop_
_entity_poly.entity_id
_entity_poly.type
_entity_poly.pdbx_seq_one_letter_code
_entity_poly.pdbx_strand_id
1 'polypeptide(L)' 'REGGGHGCWSSVPKQAGLQRCGKSCRLRWINYLRPDLKRGAFTGQEEKLIVELHEILGNRWSQ' A
#
# COMPACT_ATOMS: atom_id res chain seq x y z
N ARG A 1 15.88 6.77 -15.64
CA ARG A 1 16.03 5.31 -15.41
C ARG A 1 15.42 4.99 -14.05
N GLU A 2 14.09 4.97 -13.96
CA GLU A 2 13.35 4.71 -12.71
C GLU A 2 12.95 3.23 -12.70
N GLY A 3 13.91 2.36 -12.41
CA GLY A 3 13.72 0.92 -12.45
C GLY A 3 13.22 0.37 -11.13
N GLY A 4 12.04 -0.28 -11.13
CA GLY A 4 11.71 -1.30 -10.13
C GLY A 4 10.28 -1.36 -9.57
N GLY A 5 9.37 -0.45 -9.93
CA GLY A 5 8.10 -0.32 -9.19
C GLY A 5 6.86 -1.00 -9.76
N HIS A 6 6.62 -0.97 -11.07
CA HIS A 6 5.25 -1.17 -11.60
C HIS A 6 5.04 -2.41 -12.50
N GLY A 7 6.07 -3.23 -12.76
CA GLY A 7 5.96 -4.30 -13.76
C GLY A 7 6.27 -5.74 -13.31
N CYS A 8 7.13 -5.96 -12.31
CA CYS A 8 7.58 -7.31 -12.00
C CYS A 8 8.11 -7.45 -10.56
N TRP A 9 7.21 -7.65 -9.60
CA TRP A 9 7.59 -7.80 -8.20
C TRP A 9 8.47 -9.04 -7.92
N SER A 10 8.49 -10.04 -8.82
CA SER A 10 9.32 -11.24 -8.68
C SER A 10 10.82 -10.96 -8.82
N SER A 11 11.24 -9.92 -9.56
CA SER A 11 12.66 -9.56 -9.69
C SER A 11 13.17 -8.68 -8.54
N VAL A 12 12.26 -7.94 -7.89
CA VAL A 12 12.59 -6.94 -6.86
C VAL A 12 13.43 -7.52 -5.71
N PRO A 13 13.10 -8.68 -5.10
CA PRO A 13 13.90 -9.21 -4.00
C PRO A 13 15.34 -9.49 -4.43
N LYS A 14 15.54 -10.14 -5.58
CA LYS A 14 16.87 -10.49 -6.09
C LYS A 14 17.69 -9.23 -6.39
N GLN A 15 17.09 -8.23 -7.03
CA GLN A 15 17.76 -6.97 -7.38
C GLN A 15 18.11 -6.14 -6.15
N ALA A 16 17.31 -6.20 -5.10
CA ALA A 16 17.54 -5.50 -3.84
C ALA A 16 18.40 -6.30 -2.84
N GLY A 17 18.90 -7.49 -3.21
CA GLY A 17 19.66 -8.35 -2.31
C GLY A 17 18.85 -8.90 -1.11
N LEU A 18 17.53 -8.96 -1.24
CA LEU A 18 16.63 -9.36 -0.16
C LEU A 18 16.24 -10.84 -0.27
N GLN A 19 16.26 -11.55 0.86
CA GLN A 19 15.72 -12.90 1.00
C GLN A 19 14.20 -12.86 1.24
N ARG A 20 13.44 -12.32 0.28
CA ARG A 20 11.97 -12.16 0.35
C ARG A 20 11.32 -12.61 -0.95
N CYS A 21 10.02 -12.85 -0.92
CA CYS A 21 9.25 -13.11 -2.14
C CYS A 21 8.68 -11.80 -2.72
N GLY A 22 8.45 -11.79 -4.03
CA GLY A 22 7.90 -10.62 -4.72
C GLY A 22 6.56 -10.13 -4.14
N LYS A 23 5.69 -11.05 -3.71
CA LYS A 23 4.43 -10.70 -3.03
C LYS A 23 4.66 -9.88 -1.77
N SER A 24 5.66 -10.23 -0.95
CA SER A 24 6.01 -9.45 0.24
C SER A 24 6.56 -8.08 -0.12
N CYS A 25 7.38 -7.98 -1.17
CA CYS A 25 7.91 -6.69 -1.64
C CYS A 25 6.77 -5.78 -2.12
N ARG A 26 5.81 -6.33 -2.88
CA ARG A 26 4.59 -5.61 -3.31
C ARG A 26 3.80 -5.08 -2.13
N LEU A 27 3.53 -5.91 -1.14
CA LEU A 27 2.80 -5.50 0.07
C LEU A 27 3.56 -4.42 0.85
N ARG A 28 4.89 -4.54 0.96
CA ARG A 28 5.72 -3.54 1.63
C ARG A 28 5.65 -2.19 0.90
N TRP A 29 5.72 -2.21 -0.42
CA TRP A 29 5.59 -0.99 -1.22
C TRP A 29 4.24 -0.30 -0.99
N ILE A 30 3.13 -1.03 -1.24
CA ILE A 30 1.79 -0.47 -1.18
C ILE A 30 1.45 0.09 0.21
N ASN A 31 1.83 -0.63 1.27
CA ASN A 31 1.43 -0.26 2.64
C ASN A 31 2.42 0.67 3.35
N TYR A 32 3.67 0.79 2.87
CA TYR A 32 4.70 1.47 3.64
C TYR A 32 5.74 2.25 2.86
N LEU A 33 5.93 2.09 1.54
CA LEU A 33 7.03 2.79 0.83
C LEU A 33 6.55 3.66 -0.33
N ARG A 34 5.32 3.44 -0.80
CA ARG A 34 4.73 4.22 -1.88
C ARG A 34 4.72 5.73 -1.51
N PRO A 35 5.31 6.64 -2.32
CA PRO A 35 5.48 8.04 -1.95
C PRO A 35 4.19 8.81 -1.71
N ASP A 36 3.13 8.48 -2.45
CA ASP A 36 1.80 9.11 -2.32
C ASP A 36 0.95 8.51 -1.18
N LEU A 37 1.50 7.55 -0.42
CA LEU A 37 0.84 7.07 0.79
C LEU A 37 0.88 8.17 1.87
N LYS A 38 -0.27 8.80 2.12
CA LYS A 38 -0.42 9.78 3.20
C LYS A 38 -0.12 9.13 4.55
N ARG A 39 0.68 9.81 5.37
CA ARG A 39 1.01 9.41 6.75
C ARG A 39 0.66 10.55 7.69
N GLY A 40 0.12 10.21 8.85
CA GLY A 40 -0.32 11.18 9.84
C GLY A 40 -1.74 10.89 10.30
N ALA A 41 -2.26 11.77 11.15
CA ALA A 41 -3.66 11.71 11.55
C ALA A 41 -4.58 11.97 10.36
N PHE A 42 -5.77 11.37 10.40
CA PHE A 42 -6.83 11.71 9.46
C PHE A 42 -7.33 13.13 9.74
N THR A 43 -7.75 13.82 8.69
CA THR A 43 -8.54 15.04 8.84
C THR A 43 -9.95 14.70 9.31
N GLY A 44 -10.66 15.64 9.96
CA GLY A 44 -12.02 15.38 10.42
C GLY A 44 -12.99 15.00 9.29
N GLN A 45 -12.75 15.48 8.07
CA GLN A 45 -13.49 15.08 6.87
C GLN A 45 -13.19 13.64 6.47
N GLU A 46 -11.91 13.22 6.50
CA GLU A 46 -11.50 11.84 6.22
C GLU A 46 -12.08 10.88 7.27
N GLU A 47 -12.06 11.24 8.56
CA GLU A 47 -12.66 10.44 9.64
C GLU A 47 -14.17 10.25 9.44
N LYS A 48 -14.89 11.34 9.14
CA LYS A 48 -16.33 11.27 8.86
C LYS A 48 -16.62 10.33 7.68
N LEU A 49 -15.87 10.47 6.60
CA LEU A 49 -16.03 9.63 5.40
C LEU A 49 -15.72 8.16 5.71
N ILE A 50 -14.71 7.87 6.53
CA ILE A 50 -14.39 6.50 6.95
C ILE A 50 -15.58 5.86 7.67
N VAL A 51 -16.23 6.58 8.59
CA VAL A 51 -17.40 6.08 9.32
C VAL A 51 -18.58 5.87 8.38
N GLU A 52 -18.91 6.84 7.53
CA GLU A 52 -20.02 6.73 6.57
C GLU A 52 -19.84 5.53 5.62
N LEU A 53 -18.62 5.33 5.10
CA LEU A 53 -18.32 4.18 4.25
C LEU A 53 -18.36 2.87 5.02
N HIS A 54 -17.96 2.85 6.29
CA HIS A 54 -18.05 1.67 7.15
C HIS A 54 -19.51 1.28 7.45
N GLU A 55 -20.40 2.25 7.65
CA GLU A 55 -21.84 1.97 7.82
C GLU A 55 -22.45 1.29 6.58
N ILE A 56 -22.01 1.70 5.38
CA ILE A 56 -22.50 1.17 4.10
C ILE A 56 -21.83 -0.18 3.76
N LEU A 57 -20.52 -0.29 3.97
CA LEU A 57 -19.70 -1.40 3.46
C LEU A 57 -19.26 -2.40 4.54
N GLY A 58 -19.42 -2.08 5.82
CA GLY A 58 -18.86 -2.84 6.93
C GLY A 58 -17.34 -2.96 6.85
N ASN A 59 -16.79 -4.09 7.31
CA ASN A 59 -15.34 -4.32 7.41
C ASN A 59 -14.64 -4.64 6.07
N ARG A 60 -15.18 -4.19 4.93
CA ARG A 60 -14.66 -4.47 3.58
C ARG A 60 -13.64 -3.42 3.12
N TRP A 61 -12.54 -3.26 3.86
CA TRP A 61 -11.52 -2.21 3.67
C TRP A 61 -10.70 -2.26 2.37
N SER A 62 -10.71 -3.37 1.64
CA SER A 62 -9.85 -3.60 0.47
C SER A 62 -10.62 -3.95 -0.81
N GLN A 63 -11.89 -3.58 -0.89
CA GLN A 63 -12.69 -3.73 -2.12
C GLN A 63 -12.04 -2.99 -3.29
#